data_AF-A0A326TU33-F1
#
_entry.id   AF-A0A326TU33-F1
#
_cell.length_a   1.000
_cell.length_b   1.000
_cell.length_c   1.000
_cell.angle_alpha   90.00
_cell.angle_beta   90.00
_cell.angle_gamma   90.00
#
_symmetry.space_group_name_H-M   'P 1'
#
loop_
_entity.id
_entity.type
_entity.pdbx_description
1 polymer ?
#
loop_
_entity_poly.entity_id
_entity_poly.type
_entity_poly.pdbx_seq_one_letter_code
_entity_poly.pdbx_strand_id
1 'polypeptide(L)'
;MKHITPDSVSRQTLPASVTQTLACIELVQQLRETQRPPTPEEQALLSQFMGWGALAPAFEPTPREHWQEIAARLRLVLGPEGFAAASAATPTSYFTDAPLIRALWHLAEGLGFTGGRVLEPGCGSGAVLAAAPPQLSLSTTGIERDPFSAALAQLRCPQARILCTRLEQVIIPAHSYDLVIGNVPFGKIPISDRETGGHRFPLHTYFLWRALQALRPGGLALLITSRYTLDASSPAHRAALAEQGYLLGALRLPAGAHRAAATEVVSDLLILQKRAAACSWQGSPWLQTTEALLPGLALNEYFAHQTQKMVGTPALTRNQFGDPTFTLRAPQPFEAALEQAVCALIEEITAQGGGSLPPTITPGWTPTSCRSEPTGARSAPTICWTVVSFRCFTGNWSPSRG
;
A
#
# COMPACT_ATOMS: atom_id res chain seq x y z
N MET A 1 -44.65 -52.73 3.56
CA MET A 1 -44.63 -51.31 3.17
C MET A 1 -44.06 -50.51 4.33
N LYS A 2 -42.79 -50.11 4.26
CA LYS A 2 -42.17 -49.21 5.24
C LYS A 2 -42.32 -47.79 4.71
N HIS A 3 -42.96 -46.94 5.51
CA HIS A 3 -43.13 -45.52 5.26
C HIS A 3 -41.77 -44.84 5.08
N ILE A 4 -41.60 -44.13 3.97
CA ILE A 4 -40.52 -43.16 3.78
C ILE A 4 -41.12 -41.82 4.20
N THR A 5 -40.66 -41.27 5.32
CA THR A 5 -40.92 -39.88 5.70
C THR A 5 -39.99 -38.96 4.90
N PRO A 6 -40.52 -37.89 4.27
CA PRO A 6 -39.71 -36.90 3.57
C PRO A 6 -39.23 -35.86 4.57
N ASP A 7 -38.15 -36.14 5.29
CA ASP A 7 -37.44 -35.10 6.07
C ASP A 7 -35.98 -35.52 6.31
N SER A 8 -35.15 -35.29 5.31
CA SER A 8 -33.69 -35.23 5.49
C SER A 8 -33.05 -34.40 4.37
N VAL A 9 -33.59 -33.19 4.13
CA VAL A 9 -32.79 -32.15 3.48
C VAL A 9 -31.82 -31.66 4.54
N SER A 10 -30.59 -32.16 4.46
CA SER A 10 -29.43 -31.67 5.21
C SER A 10 -29.37 -30.15 5.17
N ARG A 11 -29.82 -29.46 6.22
CA ARG A 11 -29.44 -28.07 6.49
C ARG A 11 -27.97 -28.08 6.91
N GLN A 12 -27.07 -28.09 5.93
CA GLN A 12 -25.66 -27.85 6.21
C GLN A 12 -25.54 -26.42 6.78
N THR A 13 -25.15 -26.33 8.04
CA THR A 13 -24.83 -25.05 8.66
C THR A 13 -23.64 -24.44 7.94
N LEU A 14 -23.83 -23.26 7.33
CA LEU A 14 -22.75 -22.56 6.63
C LEU A 14 -21.61 -22.22 7.61
N PRO A 15 -20.35 -22.20 7.14
CA PRO A 15 -19.23 -21.73 7.95
C PRO A 15 -19.52 -20.34 8.53
N ALA A 16 -19.09 -20.08 9.77
CA ALA A 16 -19.34 -18.80 10.44
C ALA A 16 -18.85 -17.59 9.63
N SER A 17 -17.71 -17.72 8.96
CA SER A 17 -17.15 -16.69 8.07
C SER A 17 -18.05 -16.34 6.89
N VAL A 18 -18.69 -17.34 6.28
CA VAL A 18 -19.65 -17.15 5.18
C VAL A 18 -20.89 -16.43 5.69
N THR A 19 -21.44 -16.87 6.82
CA THR A 19 -22.63 -16.28 7.43
C THR A 19 -22.39 -14.81 7.83
N GLN A 20 -21.26 -14.50 8.47
CA GLN A 20 -20.87 -13.13 8.83
C GLN A 20 -20.66 -12.25 7.60
N THR A 21 -20.02 -12.77 6.56
CA THR A 21 -19.79 -12.00 5.33
C THR A 21 -21.11 -11.66 4.64
N LEU A 22 -22.06 -12.60 4.56
CA LEU A 22 -23.39 -12.35 4.00
C LEU A 22 -24.17 -11.32 4.82
N ALA A 23 -24.16 -11.44 6.15
CA ALA A 23 -24.83 -10.47 7.03
C ALA A 23 -24.24 -9.05 6.87
N CYS A 24 -22.92 -8.94 6.72
CA CYS A 24 -22.27 -7.66 6.43
C CYS A 24 -22.72 -7.09 5.08
N ILE A 25 -22.81 -7.93 4.05
CA ILE A 25 -23.22 -7.48 2.70
C ILE A 25 -24.65 -6.92 2.72
N GLU A 26 -25.56 -7.61 3.39
CA GLU A 26 -26.95 -7.17 3.54
C GLU A 26 -27.08 -5.88 4.34
N LEU A 27 -26.34 -5.79 5.45
CA LEU A 27 -26.30 -4.57 6.26
C LEU A 27 -25.81 -3.37 5.45
N VAL A 28 -24.75 -3.52 4.66
CA VAL A 28 -24.25 -2.44 3.79
C VAL A 28 -25.33 -1.98 2.82
N GLN A 29 -26.06 -2.89 2.19
CA GLN A 29 -27.13 -2.50 1.27
C GLN A 29 -28.29 -1.81 1.99
N GLN A 30 -28.71 -2.34 3.14
CA GLN A 30 -29.75 -1.70 3.96
C GLN A 30 -29.34 -0.28 4.36
N LEU A 31 -28.10 -0.06 4.80
CA LEU A 31 -27.61 1.27 5.19
C LEU A 31 -27.55 2.24 4.00
N ARG A 32 -27.23 1.74 2.80
CA ARG A 32 -27.24 2.55 1.57
C ARG A 32 -28.66 2.96 1.16
N GLU A 33 -29.62 2.04 1.26
CA GLU A 33 -31.03 2.31 0.95
C GLU A 33 -31.65 3.28 1.95
N THR A 34 -31.35 3.11 3.24
CA THR A 34 -31.91 3.94 4.32
C THR A 34 -31.15 5.25 4.56
N GLN A 35 -29.98 5.43 3.93
CA GLN A 35 -29.15 6.65 4.00
C GLN A 35 -28.86 7.14 5.43
N ARG A 36 -28.66 6.20 6.36
CA ARG A 36 -28.35 6.51 7.76
C ARG A 36 -26.96 5.99 8.14
N PRO A 37 -26.32 6.57 9.17
CA PRO A 37 -25.09 6.00 9.72
C PRO A 37 -25.37 4.65 10.43
N PRO A 38 -24.37 3.75 10.50
CA PRO A 38 -24.45 2.52 11.28
C PRO A 38 -24.50 2.81 12.78
N THR A 39 -25.21 1.96 13.54
CA THR A 39 -25.10 1.92 15.02
C THR A 39 -23.77 1.31 15.46
N PRO A 40 -23.37 1.42 16.74
CA PRO A 40 -22.16 0.77 17.24
C PRO A 40 -22.12 -0.76 17.01
N GLU A 41 -23.25 -1.44 17.16
CA GLU A 41 -23.37 -2.89 16.91
C GLU A 41 -23.23 -3.21 15.42
N GLU A 42 -23.83 -2.39 14.56
CA GLU A 42 -23.70 -2.50 13.11
C GLU A 42 -22.25 -2.24 12.67
N GLN A 43 -21.59 -1.23 13.25
CA GLN A 43 -20.18 -0.93 13.02
C GLN A 43 -19.29 -2.12 13.39
N ALA A 44 -19.60 -2.81 14.49
CA ALA A 44 -18.89 -4.02 14.89
C ALA A 44 -19.08 -5.16 13.87
N LEU A 45 -20.27 -5.31 13.27
CA LEU A 45 -20.50 -6.27 12.20
C LEU A 45 -19.77 -5.89 10.90
N LEU A 46 -19.82 -4.61 10.51
CA LEU A 46 -19.09 -4.09 9.34
C LEU A 46 -17.57 -4.31 9.46
N SER A 47 -17.04 -4.31 10.69
CA SER A 47 -15.62 -4.56 10.94
C SER A 47 -15.16 -5.99 10.67
N GLN A 48 -16.10 -6.95 10.59
CA GLN A 48 -15.84 -8.38 10.42
C GLN A 48 -15.70 -8.82 8.95
N PHE A 49 -15.91 -7.92 7.99
CA PHE A 49 -15.71 -8.24 6.58
C PHE A 49 -14.22 -8.41 6.27
N MET A 50 -13.81 -9.66 6.01
CA MET A 50 -12.42 -10.03 5.73
C MET A 50 -12.12 -10.17 4.23
N GLY A 51 -13.02 -9.70 3.37
CA GLY A 51 -12.90 -9.81 1.91
C GLY A 51 -13.74 -10.93 1.30
N TRP A 52 -13.59 -11.09 -0.02
CA TRP A 52 -14.41 -12.00 -0.81
C TRP A 52 -13.97 -13.47 -0.77
N GLY A 53 -12.79 -13.77 -0.23
CA GLY A 53 -12.17 -15.11 -0.28
C GLY A 53 -13.05 -16.22 0.27
N ALA A 54 -13.76 -15.99 1.38
CA ALA A 54 -14.69 -16.96 1.96
C ALA A 54 -15.90 -17.27 1.06
N LEU A 55 -16.22 -16.39 0.12
CA LEU A 55 -17.31 -16.52 -0.85
C LEU A 55 -16.82 -16.93 -2.24
N ALA A 56 -15.51 -17.19 -2.42
CA ALA A 56 -14.92 -17.53 -3.72
C ALA A 56 -15.69 -18.64 -4.49
N PRO A 57 -16.15 -19.75 -3.86
CA PRO A 57 -16.88 -20.79 -4.58
C PRO A 57 -18.25 -20.33 -5.10
N ALA A 58 -18.86 -19.29 -4.52
CA ALA A 58 -20.11 -18.70 -5.02
C ALA A 58 -19.91 -17.96 -6.36
N PHE A 59 -18.67 -17.53 -6.64
CA PHE A 59 -18.32 -16.79 -7.85
C PHE A 59 -17.83 -17.67 -9.00
N GLU A 60 -17.76 -19.00 -8.81
CA GLU A 60 -17.41 -19.92 -9.88
C GLU A 60 -18.45 -19.89 -11.02
N PRO A 61 -18.06 -20.20 -12.27
CA PRO A 61 -19.02 -20.25 -13.39
C PRO A 61 -20.19 -21.20 -13.14
N THR A 62 -19.94 -22.31 -12.44
CA THR A 62 -20.94 -23.32 -12.09
C THR A 62 -20.81 -23.70 -10.61
N PRO A 63 -21.34 -22.88 -9.67
CA PRO A 63 -21.30 -23.19 -8.24
C PRO A 63 -22.02 -24.51 -7.96
N ARG A 64 -21.54 -25.27 -6.98
CA ARG A 64 -22.12 -26.57 -6.60
C ARG A 64 -22.80 -26.50 -5.25
N GLU A 65 -23.79 -27.37 -5.05
CA GLU A 65 -24.46 -27.55 -3.76
C GLU A 65 -25.01 -26.22 -3.20
N HIS A 66 -24.82 -25.95 -1.90
CA HIS A 66 -25.30 -24.74 -1.23
C HIS A 66 -24.73 -23.44 -1.83
N TRP A 67 -23.63 -23.49 -2.60
CA TRP A 67 -23.05 -22.30 -3.23
C TRP A 67 -23.93 -21.74 -4.35
N GLN A 68 -24.83 -22.54 -4.91
CA GLN A 68 -25.82 -22.05 -5.90
C GLN A 68 -26.77 -21.05 -5.27
N GLU A 69 -27.27 -21.36 -4.07
CA GLU A 69 -28.17 -20.49 -3.30
C GLU A 69 -27.45 -19.22 -2.85
N ILE A 70 -26.21 -19.33 -2.37
CA ILE A 70 -25.38 -18.18 -2.00
C ILE A 70 -25.12 -17.29 -3.22
N ALA A 71 -24.77 -17.86 -4.37
CA ALA A 71 -24.55 -17.11 -5.59
C ALA A 71 -25.82 -16.39 -6.07
N ALA A 72 -26.99 -17.02 -5.95
CA ALA A 72 -28.27 -16.38 -6.25
C ALA A 72 -28.55 -15.21 -5.29
N ARG A 73 -28.34 -15.39 -3.99
CA ARG A 73 -28.47 -14.33 -2.98
C ARG A 73 -27.52 -13.16 -3.24
N LEU A 74 -26.25 -13.44 -3.53
CA LEU A 74 -25.27 -12.40 -3.87
C LEU A 74 -25.66 -11.62 -5.13
N ARG A 75 -26.18 -12.28 -6.17
CA ARG A 75 -26.69 -11.59 -7.37
C ARG A 75 -27.88 -10.70 -7.07
N LEU A 76 -28.77 -11.11 -6.18
CA LEU A 76 -29.91 -10.29 -5.75
C LEU A 76 -29.44 -9.06 -4.97
N VAL A 77 -28.53 -9.25 -4.00
CA VAL A 77 -28.12 -8.19 -3.08
C VAL A 77 -27.12 -7.23 -3.74
N LEU A 78 -26.20 -7.70 -4.58
CA LEU A 78 -25.18 -6.87 -5.23
C LEU A 78 -25.60 -6.35 -6.62
N GLY A 79 -26.62 -6.96 -7.22
CA GLY A 79 -26.92 -6.78 -8.64
C GLY A 79 -25.86 -7.42 -9.56
N PRO A 80 -26.09 -7.40 -10.89
CA PRO A 80 -25.19 -8.06 -11.85
C PRO A 80 -23.80 -7.42 -11.89
N GLU A 81 -23.72 -6.08 -11.87
CA GLU A 81 -22.45 -5.35 -11.90
C GLU A 81 -21.64 -5.54 -10.60
N GLY A 82 -22.31 -5.46 -9.45
CA GLY A 82 -21.67 -5.67 -8.15
C GLY A 82 -21.17 -7.10 -7.96
N PHE A 83 -21.94 -8.10 -8.43
CA PHE A 83 -21.51 -9.50 -8.42
C PHE A 83 -20.27 -9.72 -9.30
N ALA A 84 -20.25 -9.15 -10.51
CA ALA A 84 -19.09 -9.23 -11.40
C ALA A 84 -17.85 -8.53 -10.81
N ALA A 85 -18.04 -7.37 -10.17
CA ALA A 85 -16.96 -6.64 -9.50
C ALA A 85 -16.38 -7.42 -8.31
N ALA A 86 -17.23 -7.98 -7.45
CA ALA A 86 -16.84 -8.82 -6.32
C ALA A 86 -16.06 -10.07 -6.76
N SER A 87 -16.55 -10.76 -7.79
CA SER A 87 -15.85 -11.89 -8.41
C SER A 87 -14.46 -11.48 -8.91
N ALA A 88 -14.38 -10.36 -9.64
CA ALA A 88 -13.10 -9.85 -10.19
C ALA A 88 -12.13 -9.30 -9.12
N ALA A 89 -12.62 -8.95 -7.93
CA ALA A 89 -11.83 -8.50 -6.80
C ALA A 89 -11.33 -9.66 -5.92
N THR A 90 -11.99 -10.82 -5.97
CA THR A 90 -11.71 -11.99 -5.13
C THR A 90 -10.22 -12.39 -5.10
N PRO A 91 -9.49 -12.45 -6.23
CA PRO A 91 -8.08 -12.86 -6.24
C PRO A 91 -7.13 -11.88 -5.52
N THR A 92 -7.55 -10.65 -5.27
CA THR A 92 -6.74 -9.58 -4.66
C THR A 92 -7.37 -9.00 -3.39
N SER A 93 -8.48 -9.57 -2.92
CA SER A 93 -9.23 -9.11 -1.75
C SER A 93 -8.61 -9.71 -0.48
N TYR A 94 -7.39 -9.27 -0.19
CA TYR A 94 -6.65 -9.69 1.00
C TYR A 94 -6.80 -8.65 2.10
N PHE A 95 -7.34 -9.06 3.24
CA PHE A 95 -7.53 -8.19 4.38
C PHE A 95 -6.28 -8.13 5.25
N THR A 96 -5.96 -6.93 5.75
CA THR A 96 -4.81 -6.69 6.63
C THR A 96 -5.17 -7.01 8.08
N ASP A 97 -4.51 -7.99 8.67
CA ASP A 97 -4.77 -8.37 10.07
C ASP A 97 -4.49 -7.24 11.07
N ALA A 98 -5.24 -7.22 12.17
CA ALA A 98 -5.14 -6.17 13.19
C ALA A 98 -3.72 -5.91 13.74
N PRO A 99 -2.85 -6.92 13.99
CA PRO A 99 -1.46 -6.67 14.39
C PRO A 99 -0.66 -5.89 13.33
N LEU A 100 -0.89 -6.16 12.04
CA LEU A 100 -0.23 -5.45 10.95
C LEU A 100 -0.75 -4.02 10.80
N ILE A 101 -2.06 -3.82 10.97
CA ILE A 101 -2.64 -2.47 11.00
C ILE A 101 -2.06 -1.63 12.15
N ARG A 102 -1.94 -2.23 13.35
CA ARG A 102 -1.29 -1.57 14.50
C ARG A 102 0.17 -1.25 14.22
N ALA A 103 0.92 -2.18 13.61
CA ALA A 103 2.30 -1.94 13.23
C ALA A 103 2.45 -0.75 12.27
N LEU A 104 1.56 -0.62 11.27
CA LEU A 104 1.59 0.51 10.33
C LEU A 104 1.40 1.86 11.04
N TRP A 105 0.43 1.97 11.96
CA TRP A 105 0.21 3.21 12.71
C TRP A 105 1.27 3.48 13.77
N HIS A 106 1.78 2.44 14.44
CA HIS A 106 2.91 2.57 15.37
C HIS A 106 4.16 3.07 14.64
N LEU A 107 4.44 2.57 13.44
CA LEU A 107 5.50 3.12 12.59
C LEU A 107 5.25 4.59 12.22
N ALA A 108 4.01 4.97 11.91
CA ALA A 108 3.69 6.36 11.59
C ALA A 108 4.01 7.28 12.78
N GLU A 109 3.48 6.99 13.96
CA GLU A 109 3.69 7.79 15.18
C GLU A 109 5.16 7.78 15.63
N GLY A 110 5.79 6.61 15.63
CA GLY A 110 7.20 6.43 16.01
C GLY A 110 8.18 7.16 15.08
N LEU A 111 7.81 7.34 13.81
CA LEU A 111 8.53 8.15 12.84
C LEU A 111 7.99 9.60 12.76
N GLY A 112 7.42 10.09 13.86
CA GLY A 112 7.09 11.50 14.04
C GLY A 112 5.88 12.01 13.27
N PHE A 113 5.02 11.15 12.70
CA PHE A 113 3.79 11.61 12.06
C PHE A 113 2.78 12.12 13.11
N THR A 114 2.43 13.40 13.03
CA THR A 114 1.56 14.08 14.00
C THR A 114 0.19 14.46 13.43
N GLY A 115 -0.07 14.14 12.16
CA GLY A 115 -1.32 14.44 11.46
C GLY A 115 -1.08 15.02 10.06
N GLY A 116 -2.16 15.26 9.33
CA GLY A 116 -2.12 15.79 7.96
C GLY A 116 -2.93 14.98 6.95
N ARG A 117 -2.53 15.05 5.68
CA ARG A 117 -3.21 14.41 4.56
C ARG A 117 -2.69 12.98 4.39
N VAL A 118 -3.60 12.01 4.51
CA VAL A 118 -3.31 10.58 4.42
C VAL A 118 -3.99 9.98 3.19
N LEU A 119 -3.27 9.16 2.45
CA LEU A 119 -3.79 8.38 1.34
C LEU A 119 -3.63 6.87 1.62
N GLU A 120 -4.71 6.10 1.48
CA GLU A 120 -4.64 4.64 1.39
C GLU A 120 -5.02 4.20 -0.03
N PRO A 121 -4.05 3.85 -0.89
CA PRO A 121 -4.32 3.33 -2.23
C PRO A 121 -4.71 1.84 -2.13
N GLY A 122 -5.90 1.48 -2.62
CA GLY A 122 -6.45 0.13 -2.46
C GLY A 122 -6.95 -0.10 -1.03
N CYS A 123 -7.79 0.81 -0.52
CA CYS A 123 -8.17 0.81 0.90
C CYS A 123 -9.08 -0.34 1.32
N GLY A 124 -9.57 -1.17 0.39
CA GLY A 124 -10.47 -2.27 0.69
C GLY A 124 -11.68 -1.77 1.47
N SER A 125 -11.96 -2.39 2.61
CA SER A 125 -13.04 -2.01 3.52
C SER A 125 -12.70 -0.82 4.44
N GLY A 126 -11.56 -0.14 4.23
CA GLY A 126 -11.15 1.02 5.03
C GLY A 126 -10.65 0.67 6.43
N ALA A 127 -10.18 -0.57 6.64
CA ALA A 127 -9.77 -1.03 7.96
C ALA A 127 -8.53 -0.30 8.51
N VAL A 128 -7.57 0.05 7.64
CA VAL A 128 -6.38 0.80 8.06
C VAL A 128 -6.76 2.24 8.40
N LEU A 129 -7.54 2.92 7.54
CA LEU A 129 -8.06 4.26 7.85
C LEU A 129 -8.88 4.30 9.15
N ALA A 130 -9.75 3.32 9.37
CA ALA A 130 -10.61 3.25 10.57
C ALA A 130 -9.81 3.03 11.88
N ALA A 131 -8.59 2.49 11.77
CA ALA A 131 -7.72 2.22 12.91
C ALA A 131 -6.75 3.37 13.20
N ALA A 132 -6.90 4.51 12.52
CA ALA A 132 -6.10 5.70 12.79
C ALA A 132 -6.16 6.09 14.27
N PRO A 133 -5.02 6.43 14.90
CA PRO A 133 -5.00 6.89 16.28
C PRO A 133 -5.91 8.13 16.45
N PRO A 134 -6.82 8.14 17.44
CA PRO A 134 -7.86 9.18 17.56
C PRO A 134 -7.31 10.58 17.87
N GLN A 135 -6.08 10.67 18.38
CA GLN A 135 -5.38 11.94 18.63
C GLN A 135 -4.90 12.64 17.35
N LEU A 136 -4.78 11.93 16.22
CA LEU A 136 -4.27 12.52 14.99
C LEU A 136 -5.36 13.29 14.25
N SER A 137 -5.04 14.52 13.85
CA SER A 137 -5.90 15.31 12.97
C SER A 137 -5.64 14.94 11.52
N LEU A 138 -6.53 14.13 10.92
CA LEU A 138 -6.32 13.56 9.60
C LEU A 138 -7.32 14.07 8.56
N SER A 139 -6.82 14.32 7.35
CA SER A 139 -7.63 14.41 6.13
C SER A 139 -7.34 13.18 5.29
N THR A 140 -8.25 12.20 5.33
CA THR A 140 -8.02 10.87 4.76
C THR A 140 -8.69 10.71 3.39
N THR A 141 -7.97 10.13 2.45
CA THR A 141 -8.48 9.70 1.15
C THR A 141 -8.24 8.19 1.00
N GLY A 142 -9.28 7.43 0.68
CA GLY A 142 -9.17 6.03 0.28
C GLY A 142 -9.49 5.88 -1.21
N ILE A 143 -8.80 4.99 -1.91
CA ILE A 143 -9.12 4.62 -3.30
C ILE A 143 -9.39 3.13 -3.34
N GLU A 144 -10.54 2.70 -3.83
CA GLU A 144 -10.90 1.29 -3.95
C GLU A 144 -11.67 1.03 -5.25
N ARG A 145 -11.31 -0.02 -5.98
CA ARG A 145 -11.94 -0.37 -7.26
C ARG A 145 -13.22 -1.18 -7.09
N ASP A 146 -13.34 -1.95 -6.01
CA ASP A 146 -14.52 -2.77 -5.72
C ASP A 146 -15.62 -1.89 -5.10
N PRO A 147 -16.77 -1.70 -5.78
CA PRO A 147 -17.81 -0.80 -5.30
C PRO A 147 -18.37 -1.15 -3.93
N PHE A 148 -18.44 -2.45 -3.62
CA PHE A 148 -18.90 -2.90 -2.30
C PHE A 148 -17.89 -2.54 -1.21
N SER A 149 -16.61 -2.90 -1.40
CA SER A 149 -15.55 -2.56 -0.44
C SER A 149 -15.43 -1.04 -0.25
N ALA A 150 -15.54 -0.25 -1.32
CA ALA A 150 -15.56 1.21 -1.25
C ALA A 150 -16.76 1.74 -0.44
N ALA A 151 -17.96 1.20 -0.66
CA ALA A 151 -19.15 1.58 0.11
C ALA A 151 -18.99 1.22 1.60
N LEU A 152 -18.45 0.04 1.89
CA LEU A 152 -18.14 -0.40 3.24
C LEU A 152 -17.09 0.52 3.91
N ALA A 153 -16.03 0.90 3.19
CA ALA A 153 -15.03 1.85 3.67
C ALA A 153 -15.64 3.21 4.02
N GLN A 154 -16.58 3.70 3.19
CA GLN A 154 -17.27 4.96 3.44
C GLN A 154 -18.15 4.91 4.69
N LEU A 155 -18.83 3.78 4.95
CA LEU A 155 -19.60 3.55 6.17
C LEU A 155 -18.67 3.45 7.40
N ARG A 156 -17.52 2.80 7.25
CA ARG A 156 -16.54 2.63 8.34
C ARG A 156 -15.81 3.93 8.67
N CYS A 157 -15.56 4.77 7.67
CA CYS A 157 -14.85 6.03 7.80
C CYS A 157 -15.70 7.20 7.22
N PRO A 158 -16.78 7.65 7.90
CA PRO A 158 -17.69 8.65 7.35
C PRO A 158 -17.03 9.99 6.99
N GLN A 159 -15.93 10.35 7.65
CA GLN A 159 -15.19 11.59 7.39
C GLN A 159 -14.14 11.44 6.28
N ALA A 160 -13.81 10.21 5.87
CA ALA A 160 -12.85 9.96 4.80
C ALA A 160 -13.49 10.24 3.44
N ARG A 161 -12.67 10.73 2.50
CA ARG A 161 -13.02 10.79 1.09
C ARG A 161 -12.72 9.44 0.43
N ILE A 162 -13.74 8.64 0.16
CA ILE A 162 -13.56 7.36 -0.54
C ILE A 162 -13.86 7.50 -2.03
N LEU A 163 -12.88 7.16 -2.87
CA LEU A 163 -13.00 7.16 -4.33
C LEU A 163 -13.19 5.73 -4.84
N CYS A 164 -14.40 5.43 -5.31
CA CYS A 164 -14.73 4.15 -5.94
C CYS A 164 -14.25 4.12 -7.40
N THR A 165 -12.96 3.85 -7.62
CA THR A 165 -12.34 3.78 -8.94
C THR A 165 -10.99 3.08 -8.88
N ARG A 166 -10.40 2.80 -10.04
CA ARG A 166 -9.06 2.20 -10.11
C ARG A 166 -7.99 3.27 -9.91
N LEU A 167 -6.90 2.91 -9.24
CA LEU A 167 -5.82 3.85 -8.91
C LEU A 167 -5.24 4.54 -10.16
N GLU A 168 -5.11 3.81 -11.27
CA GLU A 168 -4.61 4.32 -12.54
C GLU A 168 -5.53 5.30 -13.26
N GLN A 169 -6.77 5.46 -12.78
CA GLN A 169 -7.75 6.41 -13.30
C GLN A 169 -7.88 7.66 -12.42
N VAL A 170 -7.26 7.67 -11.24
CA VAL A 170 -7.33 8.80 -10.31
C VAL A 170 -6.25 9.82 -10.65
N ILE A 171 -6.68 11.06 -10.87
CA ILE A 171 -5.78 12.21 -10.89
C ILE A 171 -5.46 12.55 -9.43
N ILE A 172 -4.24 12.20 -9.02
CA ILE A 172 -3.71 12.54 -7.71
C ILE A 172 -2.79 13.75 -7.90
N PRO A 173 -3.09 14.91 -7.31
CA PRO A 173 -2.18 16.05 -7.38
C PRO A 173 -0.81 15.66 -6.83
N ALA A 174 0.24 15.94 -7.58
CA ALA A 174 1.60 15.67 -7.14
C ALA A 174 1.87 16.39 -5.81
N HIS A 175 2.67 15.76 -4.94
CA HIS A 175 3.12 16.37 -3.69
C HIS A 175 2.00 16.83 -2.75
N SER A 176 0.90 16.07 -2.70
CA SER A 176 -0.31 16.47 -1.97
C SER A 176 -0.59 15.69 -0.70
N TYR A 177 0.17 14.64 -0.39
CA TYR A 177 -0.01 13.84 0.82
C TYR A 177 1.24 13.85 1.71
N ASP A 178 1.00 13.80 3.01
CA ASP A 178 2.02 13.69 4.07
C ASP A 178 2.39 12.23 4.33
N LEU A 179 1.38 11.35 4.28
CA LEU A 179 1.48 9.93 4.54
C LEU A 179 0.69 9.13 3.50
N VAL A 180 1.31 8.08 2.99
CA VAL A 180 0.64 6.99 2.30
C VAL A 180 0.76 5.75 3.16
N ILE A 181 -0.34 5.09 3.50
CA ILE A 181 -0.37 3.97 4.43
C ILE A 181 -1.31 2.89 3.93
N GLY A 182 -0.98 1.61 4.13
CA GLY A 182 -1.90 0.52 3.82
C GLY A 182 -1.24 -0.76 3.34
N ASN A 183 -2.05 -1.64 2.78
CA ASN A 183 -1.64 -2.91 2.17
C ASN A 183 -2.03 -2.92 0.70
N VAL A 184 -1.03 -2.95 -0.19
CA VAL A 184 -1.29 -2.85 -1.63
C VAL A 184 -1.71 -4.22 -2.18
N PRO A 185 -2.54 -4.27 -3.25
CA PRO A 185 -2.93 -5.55 -3.82
C PRO A 185 -1.74 -6.27 -4.47
N PHE A 186 -1.65 -7.59 -4.27
CA PHE A 186 -0.55 -8.40 -4.80
C PHE A 186 -0.93 -9.00 -6.14
N GLY A 187 -0.03 -8.88 -7.12
CA GLY A 187 -0.25 -9.47 -8.44
C GLY A 187 0.88 -9.17 -9.41
N LYS A 188 1.12 -10.10 -10.34
CA LYS A 188 2.07 -9.92 -11.45
C LYS A 188 1.47 -9.19 -12.65
N ILE A 189 0.19 -8.82 -12.57
CA ILE A 189 -0.54 -8.12 -13.62
C ILE A 189 0.15 -6.76 -13.84
N PRO A 190 0.70 -6.49 -15.03
CA PRO A 190 1.31 -5.19 -15.31
C PRO A 190 0.23 -4.14 -15.47
N ILE A 191 0.41 -2.99 -14.84
CA ILE A 191 -0.48 -1.83 -15.01
C ILE A 191 0.06 -0.93 -16.11
N SER A 192 -0.84 -0.54 -17.02
CA SER A 192 -0.56 0.42 -18.08
C SER A 192 -1.10 1.77 -17.66
N ASP A 193 -0.20 2.69 -17.32
CA ASP A 193 -0.51 4.06 -16.96
C ASP A 193 0.44 4.98 -17.74
N ARG A 194 -0.08 6.05 -18.32
CA ARG A 194 0.72 6.98 -19.15
C ARG A 194 1.75 7.75 -18.32
N GLU A 195 1.48 7.95 -17.03
CA GLU A 195 2.37 8.69 -16.13
C GLU A 195 3.62 7.88 -15.76
N THR A 196 3.65 6.57 -16.00
CA THR A 196 4.80 5.72 -15.65
C THR A 196 6.00 5.91 -16.58
N GLY A 197 5.92 6.78 -17.59
CA GLY A 197 7.03 7.03 -18.50
C GLY A 197 7.47 5.80 -19.31
N GLY A 198 6.57 4.84 -19.52
CA GLY A 198 6.84 3.60 -20.26
C GLY A 198 7.17 2.38 -19.39
N HIS A 199 7.30 2.54 -18.07
CA HIS A 199 7.45 1.40 -17.16
C HIS A 199 6.15 0.57 -17.08
N ARG A 200 6.29 -0.76 -17.10
CA ARG A 200 5.21 -1.73 -16.89
C ARG A 200 5.37 -2.42 -15.55
N PHE A 201 5.06 -1.70 -14.48
CA PHE A 201 5.14 -2.22 -13.13
C PHE A 201 4.11 -3.32 -12.89
N PRO A 202 4.48 -4.44 -12.21
CA PRO A 202 3.52 -5.31 -11.57
C PRO A 202 2.62 -4.53 -10.61
N LEU A 203 1.38 -4.98 -10.44
CA LEU A 203 0.36 -4.32 -9.62
C LEU A 203 0.88 -3.79 -8.27
N HIS A 204 1.54 -4.64 -7.50
CA HIS A 204 2.07 -4.28 -6.19
C HIS A 204 3.14 -3.18 -6.27
N THR A 205 4.04 -3.24 -7.24
CA THR A 205 5.08 -2.23 -7.45
C THR A 205 4.51 -0.92 -8.00
N TYR A 206 3.49 -1.00 -8.85
CA TYR A 206 2.79 0.17 -9.39
C TYR A 206 2.20 1.02 -8.27
N PHE A 207 1.56 0.39 -7.27
CA PHE A 207 0.99 1.09 -6.12
C PHE A 207 2.05 1.84 -5.31
N LEU A 208 3.23 1.25 -5.11
CA LEU A 208 4.36 1.91 -4.44
C LEU A 208 4.88 3.10 -5.25
N TRP A 209 4.99 2.95 -6.58
CA TRP A 209 5.40 4.04 -7.45
C TRP A 209 4.40 5.21 -7.38
N ARG A 210 3.09 4.92 -7.47
CA ARG A 210 2.02 5.93 -7.30
C ARG A 210 2.02 6.58 -5.94
N ALA A 211 2.24 5.81 -4.87
CA ALA A 211 2.38 6.33 -3.51
C ALA A 211 3.48 7.40 -3.44
N LEU A 212 4.66 7.12 -4.01
CA LEU A 212 5.76 8.08 -4.08
C LEU A 212 5.45 9.29 -4.97
N GLN A 213 4.59 9.19 -5.98
CA GLN A 213 4.15 10.37 -6.76
C GLN A 213 3.18 11.26 -5.96
N ALA A 214 2.31 10.65 -5.16
CA ALA A 214 1.32 11.35 -4.34
C ALA A 214 1.96 12.15 -3.19
N LEU A 215 3.08 11.65 -2.64
CA LEU A 215 3.75 12.24 -1.49
C LEU A 215 4.47 13.55 -1.83
N ARG A 216 4.40 14.52 -0.90
CA ARG A 216 5.30 15.68 -0.91
C ARG A 216 6.71 15.27 -0.50
N PRO A 217 7.76 16.02 -0.87
CA PRO A 217 9.12 15.78 -0.38
C PRO A 217 9.16 15.62 1.15
N GLY A 218 9.82 14.57 1.63
CA GLY A 218 9.88 14.19 3.04
C GLY A 218 8.72 13.34 3.54
N GLY A 219 7.59 13.27 2.80
CA GLY A 219 6.43 12.43 3.11
C GLY A 219 6.78 10.94 3.16
N LEU A 220 6.04 10.18 3.96
CA LEU A 220 6.30 8.76 4.20
C LEU A 220 5.29 7.86 3.48
N ALA A 221 5.76 6.73 2.95
CA ALA A 221 4.94 5.61 2.52
C ALA A 221 5.23 4.40 3.43
N LEU A 222 4.20 3.96 4.16
CA LEU A 222 4.21 2.80 5.06
C LEU A 222 3.31 1.73 4.44
N LEU A 223 3.90 0.83 3.67
CA LEU A 223 3.14 -0.06 2.79
C LEU A 223 3.51 -1.52 3.00
N ILE A 224 2.49 -2.35 3.20
CA ILE A 224 2.63 -3.80 3.07
C ILE A 224 2.50 -4.14 1.59
N THR A 225 3.44 -4.91 1.08
CA THR A 225 3.52 -5.29 -0.33
C THR A 225 4.02 -6.72 -0.50
N SER A 226 3.92 -7.26 -1.71
CA SER A 226 4.51 -8.55 -2.03
C SER A 226 6.04 -8.49 -1.89
N ARG A 227 6.65 -9.57 -1.36
CA ARG A 227 8.12 -9.71 -1.32
C ARG A 227 8.80 -9.53 -2.67
N TYR A 228 8.07 -9.79 -3.76
CA TYR A 228 8.57 -9.62 -5.12
C TYR A 228 8.79 -8.15 -5.51
N THR A 229 8.35 -7.18 -4.70
CA THR A 229 8.79 -5.79 -4.83
C THR A 229 10.32 -5.69 -4.70
N LEU A 230 10.87 -6.30 -3.65
CA LEU A 230 12.30 -6.26 -3.37
C LEU A 230 13.05 -7.44 -4.00
N ASP A 231 12.45 -8.62 -4.05
CA ASP A 231 13.08 -9.85 -4.59
C ASP A 231 12.94 -10.03 -6.11
N ALA A 232 12.36 -9.08 -6.85
CA ALA A 232 12.26 -9.19 -8.31
C ALA A 232 13.65 -9.48 -8.93
N SER A 233 13.71 -10.37 -9.94
CA SER A 233 14.98 -10.70 -10.58
C SER A 233 15.61 -9.48 -11.28
N SER A 234 14.80 -8.67 -11.95
CA SER A 234 15.25 -7.43 -12.57
C SER A 234 15.28 -6.27 -11.56
N PRO A 235 16.38 -5.49 -11.51
CA PRO A 235 16.47 -4.30 -10.66
C PRO A 235 15.71 -3.10 -11.22
N ALA A 236 15.22 -3.15 -12.46
CA ALA A 236 14.67 -1.98 -13.16
C ALA A 236 13.55 -1.27 -12.38
N HIS A 237 12.64 -2.03 -11.79
CA HIS A 237 11.56 -1.44 -10.99
C HIS A 237 12.04 -0.90 -9.65
N ARG A 238 13.02 -1.55 -9.02
CA ARG A 238 13.64 -1.04 -7.79
C ARG A 238 14.39 0.26 -8.06
N ALA A 239 15.12 0.33 -9.17
CA ALA A 239 15.79 1.56 -9.61
C ALA A 239 14.78 2.71 -9.81
N ALA A 240 13.67 2.44 -10.51
CA ALA A 240 12.62 3.45 -10.72
C ALA A 240 11.96 3.91 -9.40
N LEU A 241 11.83 3.04 -8.39
CA LEU A 241 11.38 3.45 -7.05
C LEU A 241 12.47 4.25 -6.30
N ALA A 242 13.73 3.86 -6.41
CA ALA A 242 14.87 4.49 -5.73
C ALA A 242 15.16 5.92 -6.24
N GLU A 243 14.87 6.19 -7.51
CA GLU A 243 14.88 7.54 -8.08
C GLU A 243 13.87 8.45 -7.37
N GLN A 244 12.72 7.90 -6.97
CA GLN A 244 11.62 8.66 -6.38
C GLN A 244 11.71 8.78 -4.86
N GLY A 245 12.31 7.82 -4.16
CA GLY A 245 12.34 7.81 -2.71
C GLY A 245 13.53 7.06 -2.11
N TYR A 246 13.69 7.21 -0.80
CA TYR A 246 14.64 6.46 0.01
C TYR A 246 13.93 5.29 0.69
N LEU A 247 14.55 4.11 0.70
CA LEU A 247 14.16 3.04 1.62
C LEU A 247 14.76 3.36 2.99
N LEU A 248 13.93 3.79 3.94
CA LEU A 248 14.37 4.01 5.31
C LEU A 248 14.52 2.68 6.06
N GLY A 249 13.68 1.70 5.72
CA GLY A 249 13.81 0.35 6.21
C GLY A 249 12.66 -0.55 5.80
N ALA A 250 12.78 -1.83 6.12
CA ALA A 250 11.78 -2.83 5.78
C ALA A 250 11.75 -3.96 6.80
N LEU A 251 10.58 -4.60 6.95
CA LEU A 251 10.41 -5.87 7.64
C LEU A 251 9.87 -6.92 6.67
N ARG A 252 10.42 -8.14 6.71
CA ARG A 252 9.86 -9.28 5.98
C ARG A 252 8.98 -10.11 6.90
N LEU A 253 7.77 -10.36 6.46
CA LEU A 253 6.70 -10.99 7.24
C LEU A 253 6.45 -12.43 6.76
N PRO A 254 6.18 -13.37 7.68
CA PRO A 254 5.98 -14.77 7.35
C PRO A 254 4.69 -15.02 6.56
N ALA A 255 4.66 -16.14 5.84
CA ALA A 255 3.41 -16.67 5.30
C ALA A 255 2.45 -16.93 6.48
N GLY A 256 1.19 -16.48 6.35
CA GLY A 256 0.23 -16.51 7.46
C GLY A 256 0.31 -15.32 8.42
N ALA A 257 1.15 -14.30 8.17
CA ALA A 257 1.05 -13.02 8.88
C ALA A 257 -0.30 -12.32 8.65
N HIS A 258 -0.96 -12.62 7.51
CA HIS A 258 -2.34 -12.26 7.20
C HIS A 258 -3.24 -13.47 7.40
N ARG A 259 -3.44 -13.91 8.66
CA ARG A 259 -4.28 -15.04 9.04
C ARG A 259 -5.68 -14.95 8.48
N ALA A 260 -6.26 -13.74 8.36
CA ALA A 260 -7.59 -13.58 7.81
C ALA A 260 -7.65 -13.57 6.28
N ALA A 261 -6.54 -13.30 5.60
CA ALA A 261 -6.48 -13.30 4.14
C ALA A 261 -6.34 -14.70 3.53
N ALA A 262 -6.13 -15.74 4.37
CA ALA A 262 -5.82 -17.12 3.95
C ALA A 262 -4.66 -17.21 2.94
N THR A 263 -3.80 -16.19 2.86
CA THR A 263 -2.67 -16.18 1.93
C THR A 263 -1.43 -16.78 2.55
N GLU A 264 -0.92 -17.84 1.93
CA GLU A 264 0.39 -18.42 2.24
C GLU A 264 1.56 -17.65 1.61
N VAL A 265 1.46 -16.31 1.56
CA VAL A 265 2.46 -15.47 0.90
C VAL A 265 3.30 -14.70 1.91
N VAL A 266 4.62 -14.74 1.71
CA VAL A 266 5.54 -13.82 2.37
C VAL A 266 5.33 -12.42 1.80
N SER A 267 5.23 -11.45 2.69
CA SER A 267 5.05 -10.03 2.37
C SER A 267 6.13 -9.19 3.03
N ASP A 268 6.34 -7.99 2.53
CA ASP A 268 7.26 -7.01 3.11
C ASP A 268 6.47 -5.79 3.58
N LEU A 269 6.77 -5.28 4.76
CA LEU A 269 6.37 -3.95 5.22
C LEU A 269 7.51 -3.00 4.90
N LEU A 270 7.28 -2.06 3.98
CA LEU A 270 8.29 -1.10 3.52
C LEU A 270 8.01 0.30 4.06
N ILE A 271 9.09 0.98 4.45
CA ILE A 271 9.10 2.38 4.88
C ILE A 271 9.90 3.17 3.86
N LEU A 272 9.20 3.92 3.03
CA LEU A 272 9.79 4.75 1.99
C LEU A 272 9.60 6.23 2.32
N GLN A 273 10.57 7.06 2.00
CA GLN A 273 10.45 8.52 2.12
C GLN A 273 10.63 9.20 0.77
N LYS A 274 9.70 10.10 0.41
CA LYS A 274 9.76 10.85 -0.85
C LYS A 274 10.99 11.76 -0.87
N ARG A 275 11.78 11.63 -1.94
CA ARG A 275 12.97 12.44 -2.20
C ARG A 275 12.59 13.88 -2.60
N ALA A 276 13.42 14.86 -2.23
CA ALA A 276 13.37 16.20 -2.79
C ALA A 276 14.02 16.24 -4.18
N ALA A 277 13.46 17.01 -5.12
CA ALA A 277 13.90 17.02 -6.53
C ALA A 277 15.38 17.35 -6.75
N ALA A 278 16.04 18.03 -5.80
CA ALA A 278 17.44 18.47 -5.91
C ALA A 278 18.50 17.41 -5.56
N CYS A 279 18.10 16.22 -5.09
CA CYS A 279 19.05 15.18 -4.66
C CYS A 279 19.26 14.14 -5.78
N SER A 280 20.44 14.04 -6.38
CA SER A 280 20.79 12.91 -7.25
C SER A 280 20.97 11.63 -6.43
N TRP A 281 20.37 10.53 -6.87
CA TRP A 281 20.54 9.21 -6.25
C TRP A 281 21.89 8.58 -6.65
N GLN A 282 22.66 8.08 -5.69
CA GLN A 282 24.02 7.54 -5.90
C GLN A 282 24.14 6.04 -5.54
N GLY A 283 23.08 5.25 -5.77
CA GLY A 283 23.06 3.87 -5.29
C GLY A 283 22.51 3.75 -3.87
N SER A 284 21.81 2.65 -3.58
CA SER A 284 21.34 2.33 -2.23
C SER A 284 21.37 0.81 -2.05
N PRO A 285 21.75 0.29 -0.86
CA PRO A 285 21.85 -1.14 -0.59
C PRO A 285 20.46 -1.77 -0.45
N TRP A 286 19.80 -1.98 -1.59
CA TRP A 286 18.59 -2.77 -1.79
C TRP A 286 18.27 -2.95 -3.29
N LEU A 287 19.17 -2.57 -4.19
CA LEU A 287 18.92 -2.68 -5.63
C LEU A 287 19.27 -4.04 -6.19
N GLN A 288 20.20 -4.75 -5.57
CA GLN A 288 20.62 -6.05 -6.04
C GLN A 288 19.93 -7.17 -5.28
N THR A 289 19.91 -8.34 -5.90
CA THR A 289 19.57 -9.60 -5.25
C THR A 289 20.83 -10.45 -5.14
N THR A 290 20.84 -11.33 -4.14
CA THR A 290 21.96 -12.21 -3.83
C THR A 290 21.44 -13.55 -3.33
N GLU A 291 22.19 -14.62 -3.60
CA GLU A 291 21.92 -15.97 -3.09
C GLU A 291 22.70 -16.27 -1.80
N ALA A 292 23.34 -15.25 -1.20
CA ALA A 292 24.21 -15.41 -0.04
C ALA A 292 23.50 -16.02 1.18
N LEU A 293 22.20 -15.77 1.35
CA LEU A 293 21.44 -16.34 2.47
C LEU A 293 20.99 -17.79 2.21
N LEU A 294 20.59 -18.10 0.96
CA LEU A 294 20.09 -19.41 0.55
C LEU A 294 20.55 -19.69 -0.88
N PRO A 295 21.44 -20.68 -1.09
CA PRO A 295 21.89 -21.06 -2.43
C PRO A 295 20.71 -21.42 -3.36
N GLY A 296 20.75 -20.93 -4.60
CA GLY A 296 19.71 -21.20 -5.61
C GLY A 296 18.45 -20.36 -5.47
N LEU A 297 18.42 -19.40 -4.53
CA LEU A 297 17.28 -18.50 -4.39
C LEU A 297 17.74 -17.07 -4.08
N ALA A 298 17.67 -16.23 -5.10
CA ALA A 298 18.03 -14.82 -4.99
C ALA A 298 17.03 -14.04 -4.12
N LEU A 299 17.54 -13.42 -3.06
CA LEU A 299 16.79 -12.51 -2.18
C LEU A 299 17.39 -11.12 -2.29
N ASN A 300 16.59 -10.09 -1.99
CA ASN A 300 17.11 -8.73 -1.92
C ASN A 300 18.28 -8.61 -0.94
N GLU A 301 19.34 -7.90 -1.34
CA GLU A 301 20.56 -7.71 -0.54
C GLU A 301 20.27 -7.09 0.84
N TYR A 302 19.26 -6.21 0.95
CA TYR A 302 18.82 -5.62 2.21
C TYR A 302 18.54 -6.70 3.26
N PHE A 303 17.71 -7.68 2.91
CA PHE A 303 17.34 -8.75 3.82
C PHE A 303 18.40 -9.84 3.96
N ALA A 304 19.17 -10.10 2.89
CA ALA A 304 20.26 -11.07 2.95
C ALA A 304 21.36 -10.64 3.92
N HIS A 305 21.63 -9.32 4.03
CA HIS A 305 22.60 -8.76 4.95
C HIS A 305 22.01 -8.37 6.32
N GLN A 306 20.69 -8.27 6.44
CA GLN A 306 19.99 -7.88 7.67
C GLN A 306 18.90 -8.90 8.04
N THR A 307 19.29 -10.13 8.36
CA THR A 307 18.34 -11.21 8.67
C THR A 307 17.46 -10.92 9.89
N GLN A 308 17.92 -10.05 10.81
CA GLN A 308 17.12 -9.54 11.93
C GLN A 308 15.89 -8.72 11.49
N LYS A 309 15.84 -8.25 10.24
CA LYS A 309 14.67 -7.59 9.63
C LYS A 309 13.62 -8.58 9.11
N MET A 310 13.87 -9.88 9.24
CA MET A 310 12.89 -10.91 8.94
C MET A 310 12.19 -11.35 10.24
N VAL A 311 10.87 -11.16 10.31
CA VAL A 311 10.06 -11.52 11.48
C VAL A 311 9.77 -13.02 11.47
N GLY A 312 10.79 -13.82 11.76
CA GLY A 312 10.74 -15.27 11.73
C GLY A 312 12.02 -15.88 11.20
N THR A 313 12.03 -17.20 11.01
CA THR A 313 13.23 -17.92 10.57
C THR A 313 13.15 -18.26 9.08
N PRO A 314 14.15 -17.87 8.26
CA PRO A 314 14.29 -18.30 6.88
C PRO A 314 14.13 -19.80 6.70
N ALA A 315 13.31 -20.19 5.73
CA ALA A 315 13.09 -21.57 5.36
C ALA A 315 12.78 -21.69 3.86
N LEU A 316 12.94 -22.91 3.35
CA LEU A 316 12.48 -23.29 2.02
C LEU A 316 11.17 -24.07 2.15
N THR A 317 10.22 -23.74 1.29
CA THR A 317 9.00 -24.51 1.03
C THR A 317 8.89 -24.75 -0.48
N ARG A 318 7.77 -25.33 -0.94
CA ARG A 318 7.48 -25.50 -2.36
C ARG A 318 6.29 -24.65 -2.76
N ASN A 319 6.33 -24.09 -3.96
CA ASN A 319 5.19 -23.40 -4.56
C ASN A 319 4.16 -24.42 -5.09
N GLN A 320 3.05 -23.93 -5.63
CA GLN A 320 1.99 -24.77 -6.23
C GLN A 320 2.44 -25.65 -7.42
N PHE A 321 3.61 -25.38 -7.99
CA PHE A 321 4.22 -26.13 -9.09
C PHE A 321 5.32 -27.09 -8.62
N GLY A 322 5.61 -27.13 -7.30
CA GLY A 322 6.65 -27.97 -6.72
C GLY A 322 8.04 -27.33 -6.66
N ASP A 323 8.24 -26.13 -7.19
CA ASP A 323 9.55 -25.46 -7.17
C ASP A 323 9.89 -24.95 -5.76
N PRO A 324 11.17 -25.00 -5.34
CA PRO A 324 11.59 -24.41 -4.08
C PRO A 324 11.29 -22.91 -4.06
N THR A 325 10.68 -22.44 -2.99
CA THR A 325 10.39 -21.03 -2.75
C THR A 325 10.70 -20.67 -1.30
N PHE A 326 11.10 -19.43 -1.08
CA PHE A 326 11.39 -18.94 0.27
C PHE A 326 10.12 -18.67 1.07
N THR A 327 10.19 -19.05 2.34
CA THR A 327 9.23 -18.71 3.36
C THR A 327 9.93 -18.30 4.66
N LEU A 328 9.19 -17.71 5.59
CA LEU A 328 9.62 -17.57 6.97
C LEU A 328 8.74 -18.45 7.86
N ARG A 329 9.35 -19.23 8.73
CA ARG A 329 8.63 -19.85 9.86
C ARG A 329 8.27 -18.75 10.85
N ALA A 330 6.97 -18.53 11.04
CA ALA A 330 6.48 -17.50 11.95
C ALA A 330 6.91 -17.80 13.40
N PRO A 331 7.39 -16.79 14.14
CA PRO A 331 7.66 -16.94 15.56
C PRO A 331 6.34 -17.10 16.34
N GLN A 332 6.42 -17.64 17.56
CA GLN A 332 5.29 -17.79 18.46
C GLN A 332 5.63 -17.17 19.83
N PRO A 333 4.90 -16.15 20.30
CA PRO A 333 3.78 -15.46 19.64
C PRO A 333 4.24 -14.47 18.54
N PHE A 334 3.58 -14.48 17.38
CA PHE A 334 3.94 -13.63 16.23
C PHE A 334 3.79 -12.14 16.53
N GLU A 335 2.72 -11.76 17.21
CA GLU A 335 2.36 -10.37 17.48
C GLU A 335 3.43 -9.66 18.33
N ALA A 336 3.98 -10.35 19.33
CA ALA A 336 5.06 -9.80 20.16
C ALA A 336 6.36 -9.63 19.36
N ALA A 337 6.69 -10.59 18.49
CA ALA A 337 7.88 -10.52 17.65
C ALA A 337 7.76 -9.40 16.60
N LEU A 338 6.57 -9.21 16.02
CA LEU A 338 6.29 -8.09 15.11
C LEU A 338 6.47 -6.76 15.83
N GLU A 339 5.90 -6.62 17.03
CA GLU A 339 6.01 -5.38 17.82
C GLU A 339 7.47 -5.05 18.16
N GLN A 340 8.24 -6.03 18.60
CA GLN A 340 9.68 -5.87 18.86
C GLN A 340 10.45 -5.43 17.60
N ALA A 341 10.14 -6.03 16.46
CA ALA A 341 10.76 -5.68 15.19
C ALA A 341 10.40 -4.25 14.73
N VAL A 342 9.16 -3.81 14.98
CA VAL A 342 8.70 -2.44 14.71
C VAL A 342 9.45 -1.44 15.59
N CYS A 343 9.53 -1.66 16.91
CA CYS A 343 10.27 -0.80 17.82
C CYS A 343 11.75 -0.67 17.42
N ALA A 344 12.42 -1.80 17.18
CA ALA A 344 13.83 -1.81 16.77
C ALA A 344 14.05 -1.09 15.43
N LEU A 345 13.08 -1.17 14.51
CA LEU A 345 13.15 -0.47 13.23
C LEU A 345 12.97 1.04 13.39
N ILE A 346 12.05 1.49 14.26
CA ILE A 346 11.87 2.92 14.57
C ILE A 346 13.14 3.50 15.19
N GLU A 347 13.72 2.82 16.18
CA GLU A 347 14.95 3.23 16.85
C GLU A 347 16.11 3.38 15.85
N GLU A 348 16.29 2.40 14.96
CA GLU A 348 17.32 2.43 13.94
C GLU A 348 17.14 3.60 12.96
N ILE A 349 15.93 3.79 12.43
CA ILE A 349 15.64 4.86 11.47
C ILE A 349 15.86 6.22 12.12
N THR A 350 15.40 6.40 13.36
CA THR A 350 15.54 7.65 14.11
C THR A 350 17.00 7.96 14.43
N ALA A 351 17.78 6.95 14.82
CA ALA A 351 19.21 7.10 15.09
C ALA A 351 20.02 7.52 13.84
N GLN A 352 19.55 7.16 12.65
CA GLN A 352 20.14 7.56 11.36
C GLN A 352 19.64 8.93 10.87
N GLY A 353 18.79 9.63 11.64
CA GLY A 353 18.18 10.91 11.26
C GLY A 353 17.04 10.79 10.24
N GLY A 354 16.52 9.58 10.00
CA GLY A 354 15.30 9.35 9.24
C GLY A 354 14.05 9.61 10.07
N GLY A 355 12.90 9.84 9.43
CA GLY A 355 11.61 9.89 10.13
C GLY A 355 11.33 11.16 10.94
N SER A 356 11.80 12.35 10.53
CA SER A 356 11.16 13.59 10.99
C SER A 356 10.09 14.02 10.00
N LEU A 357 8.82 14.03 10.43
CA LEU A 357 7.71 14.65 9.71
C LEU A 357 7.10 15.81 10.53
N PRO A 358 6.92 17.01 9.94
CA PRO A 358 7.58 17.43 8.70
C PRO A 358 9.10 17.42 8.91
N PRO A 359 9.91 17.12 7.87
CA PRO A 359 11.35 17.18 8.04
C PRO A 359 11.71 18.59 8.49
N THR A 360 12.50 18.68 9.56
CA THR A 360 13.17 19.95 9.83
C THR A 360 14.07 20.15 8.63
N ILE A 361 13.81 21.17 7.81
CA ILE A 361 14.82 21.65 6.87
C ILE A 361 15.88 22.33 7.73
N THR A 362 16.73 21.53 8.39
CA THR A 362 17.98 22.06 8.94
C THR A 362 18.84 22.43 7.75
N PRO A 363 19.22 23.71 7.58
CA PRO A 363 20.25 24.07 6.61
C PRO A 363 21.53 23.35 7.04
N GLY A 364 21.86 22.25 6.35
CA GLY A 364 23.00 21.38 6.70
C GLY A 364 22.72 19.88 6.78
N TRP A 365 21.47 19.41 6.71
CA TRP A 365 21.22 17.97 6.52
C TRP A 365 21.48 17.60 5.06
N THR A 366 22.70 17.16 4.79
CA THR A 366 23.05 16.43 3.57
C THR A 366 23.18 14.96 3.94
N PRO A 367 22.43 14.04 3.30
CA PRO A 367 22.82 12.64 3.26
C PRO A 367 24.27 12.56 2.78
N THR A 368 25.03 11.57 3.21
CA THR A 368 26.46 11.41 2.91
C THR A 368 26.80 11.43 1.39
N SER A 369 25.79 11.37 0.51
CA SER A 369 25.87 11.48 -0.95
C SER A 369 25.46 12.84 -1.56
N CYS A 370 25.06 13.83 -0.77
CA CYS A 370 24.70 15.19 -1.23
C CYS A 370 25.84 16.21 -1.06
N ARG A 371 27.10 15.81 -1.29
CA ARG A 371 28.16 16.80 -1.50
C ARG A 371 28.07 17.26 -2.96
N SER A 372 27.58 18.48 -3.18
CA SER A 372 28.01 19.23 -4.34
C SER A 372 29.51 19.49 -4.16
N GLU A 373 30.32 19.10 -5.14
CA GLU A 373 31.68 19.61 -5.21
C GLU A 373 31.61 21.14 -5.23
N PRO A 374 32.42 21.84 -4.43
CA PRO A 374 32.55 23.29 -4.59
C PRO A 374 33.13 23.50 -5.98
N THR A 375 32.35 24.12 -6.86
CA THR A 375 32.82 24.56 -8.17
C THR A 375 34.03 25.45 -7.94
N GLY A 376 35.20 24.92 -8.30
CA GLY A 376 36.45 25.66 -8.25
C GLY A 376 36.30 26.92 -9.10
N ALA A 377 36.32 28.07 -8.43
CA ALA A 377 36.40 29.37 -9.08
C ALA A 377 37.70 29.41 -9.90
N ARG A 378 37.59 29.17 -11.21
CA ARG A 378 38.58 29.65 -12.18
C ARG A 378 38.25 31.11 -12.45
N SER A 379 39.11 31.98 -11.95
CA SER A 379 39.19 33.40 -12.24
C SER A 379 39.11 33.68 -13.73
N ALA A 380 38.12 34.46 -14.15
CA ALA A 380 38.12 35.18 -15.42
C ALA A 380 38.68 36.60 -15.19
N PRO A 381 39.44 37.19 -16.13
CA PRO A 381 40.15 38.43 -15.89
C PRO A 381 39.20 39.64 -15.92
N THR A 382 39.47 40.56 -15.02
CA THR A 382 38.81 41.85 -14.85
C THR A 382 38.86 42.69 -16.13
N ILE A 383 37.70 43.08 -16.67
CA ILE A 383 37.60 44.21 -17.62
C ILE A 383 36.83 45.32 -16.92
N CYS A 384 37.55 46.43 -16.74
CA CYS A 384 37.12 47.67 -16.13
C CYS A 384 36.20 48.43 -17.10
N TRP A 385 35.03 48.90 -16.64
CA TRP A 385 34.23 49.89 -17.37
C TRP A 385 34.05 51.14 -16.51
N THR A 386 34.69 52.20 -16.97
CA THR A 386 34.57 53.58 -16.49
C THR A 386 33.22 54.17 -16.94
N VAL A 387 32.59 54.90 -16.03
CA VAL A 387 31.34 55.65 -16.24
C VAL A 387 31.61 56.90 -17.11
N VAL A 388 30.81 57.11 -18.17
CA VAL A 388 30.53 58.45 -18.74
C VAL A 388 29.07 58.53 -19.23
N SER A 389 28.51 59.72 -19.03
CA SER A 389 27.09 60.12 -18.93
C SER A 389 26.29 60.31 -20.22
N PHE A 390 24.96 60.22 -20.05
CA PHE A 390 23.84 60.96 -20.68
C PHE A 390 23.90 61.44 -22.14
N ARG A 391 22.86 61.08 -22.91
CA ARG A 391 21.96 62.03 -23.59
C ARG A 391 20.61 61.38 -23.95
N CYS A 392 19.51 62.00 -23.52
CA CYS A 392 18.17 61.77 -24.04
C CYS A 392 18.09 62.28 -25.48
N PHE A 393 17.31 61.60 -26.35
CA PHE A 393 16.38 62.28 -27.25
C PHE A 393 15.28 61.31 -27.75
N THR A 394 14.13 61.91 -27.99
CA THR A 394 12.78 61.41 -28.22
C THR A 394 12.55 60.70 -29.56
N GLY A 395 11.57 59.78 -29.63
CA GLY A 395 11.05 59.27 -30.91
C GLY A 395 9.88 58.28 -30.79
N ASN A 396 8.70 58.74 -31.19
CA ASN A 396 7.36 58.14 -31.16
C ASN A 396 7.12 56.86 -32.02
N TRP A 397 6.09 56.09 -31.63
CA TRP A 397 5.03 55.36 -32.42
C TRP A 397 5.43 54.54 -33.68
N SER A 398 4.86 53.39 -34.06
CA SER A 398 3.65 52.61 -33.73
C SER A 398 3.70 51.24 -34.44
N PRO A 399 2.78 50.28 -34.19
CA PRO A 399 2.87 48.90 -34.67
C PRO A 399 2.11 48.65 -35.98
N SER A 400 2.59 47.72 -36.80
CA SER A 400 1.83 47.15 -37.92
C SER A 400 1.68 45.64 -37.78
N ARG A 401 0.42 45.22 -37.85
CA ARG A 401 -0.04 43.84 -38.01
C ARG A 401 0.46 43.24 -39.33
N GLY A 402 0.65 41.92 -39.30
CA GLY A 402 0.65 41.01 -40.44
C GLY A 402 0.18 39.66 -39.93
#